data_AF-A3V7L4-F1
#
_entry.id   AF-A3V7L4-F1
#
_cell.length_a   1.000
_cell.length_b   1.000
_cell.length_c   1.000
_cell.angle_alpha   90.00
_cell.angle_beta   90.00
_cell.angle_gamma   90.00
#
_symmetry.space_group_name_H-M   'P 1'
#
loop_
_entity.id
_entity.type
_entity.pdbx_description
1 polymer ?
#
loop_
_entity_poly.entity_id
_entity_poly.type
_entity_poly.pdbx_seq_one_letter_code
_entity_poly.pdbx_strand_id
1 'polypeptide(L)'
;MKDDTMIRQLPFIAFIALSACAYPMVMPAPYPSARVAPQTLPTPVNPGSSKDRFIAAVTANGCELTSANTQTVLASATLSQQDMARIMTELRAEGRGEIGSDGRSFRITTGACL
;
A
#
# COMPACT_ATOMS: atom_id res chain seq x y z
N MET A 1 -51.00 -9.07 -2.57
CA MET A 1 -52.16 -8.75 -3.42
C MET A 1 -52.88 -7.54 -2.82
N LYS A 2 -52.54 -6.33 -3.26
CA LYS A 2 -53.51 -5.24 -3.41
C LYS A 2 -52.87 -4.23 -4.36
N ASP A 3 -53.38 -4.30 -5.57
CA ASP A 3 -53.10 -3.43 -6.70
C ASP A 3 -53.84 -2.08 -6.53
N ASP A 4 -53.54 -1.16 -7.44
CA ASP A 4 -54.37 -0.04 -7.88
C ASP A 4 -54.18 1.33 -7.19
N THR A 5 -53.51 2.27 -7.87
CA THR A 5 -54.21 3.23 -8.75
C THR A 5 -53.25 4.30 -9.30
N MET A 6 -53.17 4.30 -10.62
CA MET A 6 -52.72 5.33 -11.57
C MET A 6 -53.18 6.77 -11.26
N ILE A 7 -52.26 7.72 -11.11
CA ILE A 7 -52.48 9.17 -11.33
C ILE A 7 -51.16 9.77 -11.83
N ARG A 8 -50.86 9.72 -13.14
CA ARG A 8 -51.29 10.62 -14.23
C ARG A 8 -50.86 12.08 -13.98
N GLN A 9 -49.95 12.55 -14.85
CA GLN A 9 -49.65 13.95 -15.23
C GLN A 9 -48.59 14.68 -14.38
N LEU A 10 -47.30 14.72 -14.79
CA LEU A 10 -46.75 15.75 -15.70
C LEU A 10 -47.42 17.12 -15.50
N PRO A 11 -46.73 18.09 -14.86
CA PRO A 11 -45.90 19.01 -15.65
C PRO A 11 -44.73 19.63 -14.85
N PHE A 12 -43.52 19.06 -14.94
CA PHE A 12 -42.30 19.75 -14.48
C PHE A 12 -41.26 19.90 -15.61
N ILE A 13 -41.74 19.90 -16.86
CA ILE A 13 -40.97 20.21 -18.07
C ILE A 13 -41.22 21.69 -18.41
N ALA A 14 -40.77 22.63 -17.58
CA ALA A 14 -41.03 24.07 -17.82
C ALA A 14 -39.98 25.08 -17.30
N PHE A 15 -38.79 24.66 -16.85
CA PHE A 15 -37.75 25.62 -16.43
C PHE A 15 -36.39 25.38 -17.11
N ILE A 16 -36.41 25.01 -18.39
CA ILE A 16 -35.26 25.20 -19.29
C ILE A 16 -35.45 26.53 -20.02
N ALA A 17 -34.90 27.62 -19.46
CA ALA A 17 -34.46 28.77 -20.25
C ALA A 17 -33.65 29.75 -19.38
N LEU A 18 -32.48 30.15 -19.90
CA LEU A 18 -31.67 31.32 -19.55
C LEU A 18 -30.74 31.23 -18.32
N SER A 19 -29.55 30.67 -18.50
CA SER A 19 -28.35 31.35 -17.99
C SER A 19 -27.18 31.08 -18.93
N ALA A 20 -26.77 32.14 -19.61
CA ALA A 20 -25.85 32.17 -20.74
C ALA A 20 -24.40 31.92 -20.32
N CYS A 21 -23.66 31.31 -21.25
CA CYS A 21 -22.24 31.04 -21.19
C CYS A 21 -21.41 32.30 -20.89
N ALA A 22 -20.92 32.41 -19.66
CA ALA A 22 -19.77 33.22 -19.31
C ALA A 22 -18.62 32.28 -18.91
N TYR A 23 -18.03 31.61 -19.91
CA TYR A 23 -16.80 30.86 -19.69
C TYR A 23 -15.60 31.72 -20.07
N PRO A 24 -14.74 32.13 -19.12
CA PRO A 24 -13.49 32.79 -19.45
C PRO A 24 -12.59 31.80 -20.18
N MET A 25 -12.11 32.21 -21.35
CA MET A 25 -11.12 31.45 -22.12
C MET A 25 -9.79 31.52 -21.35
N VAL A 26 -9.54 30.52 -20.50
CA VAL A 26 -8.26 30.31 -19.84
C VAL A 26 -7.25 29.88 -20.91
N MET A 27 -6.26 30.75 -21.17
CA MET A 27 -5.05 30.40 -21.91
C MET A 27 -4.17 29.51 -21.03
N PRO A 28 -3.79 28.28 -21.46
CA PRO A 28 -2.82 27.48 -20.73
C PRO A 28 -1.42 28.06 -20.92
N ALA A 29 -0.75 28.39 -19.81
CA ALA A 29 0.66 28.77 -19.82
C ALA A 29 1.54 27.56 -20.22
N PRO A 30 2.71 27.79 -20.85
CA PRO A 30 3.67 26.72 -21.11
C PRO A 30 4.21 26.20 -19.77
N TYR A 31 3.85 24.97 -19.42
CA TYR A 31 4.37 24.31 -18.24
C TYR A 31 5.83 23.89 -18.49
N PRO A 32 6.77 24.19 -17.57
CA PRO A 32 8.10 23.65 -17.65
C PRO A 32 8.02 22.13 -17.49
N SER A 33 8.46 21.39 -18.52
CA SER A 33 8.68 19.95 -18.42
C SER A 33 9.84 19.69 -17.46
N ALA A 34 9.52 19.60 -16.17
CA ALA A 34 10.41 18.97 -15.21
C ALA A 34 10.63 17.54 -15.70
N ARG A 35 11.85 17.24 -16.16
CA ARG A 35 12.28 15.86 -16.37
C ARG A 35 12.24 15.18 -15.02
N VAL A 36 11.16 14.45 -14.79
CA VAL A 36 11.03 13.53 -13.67
C VAL A 36 12.20 12.55 -13.85
N ALA A 37 13.23 12.66 -12.99
CA ALA A 37 14.20 11.59 -12.84
C ALA A 37 13.42 10.29 -12.65
N PRO A 38 13.88 9.13 -13.15
CA PRO A 38 13.19 7.86 -12.92
C PRO A 38 12.98 7.69 -11.42
N GLN A 39 11.79 8.03 -10.95
CA GLN A 39 11.37 7.70 -9.60
C GLN A 39 11.34 6.19 -9.65
N THR A 40 12.23 5.56 -8.88
CA THR A 40 12.16 4.13 -8.63
C THR A 40 10.73 3.89 -8.19
N LEU A 41 9.89 3.35 -9.09
CA LEU A 41 8.53 3.02 -8.73
C LEU A 41 8.66 2.16 -7.47
N PRO A 42 7.90 2.44 -6.40
CA PRO A 42 7.85 1.52 -5.27
C PRO A 42 7.56 0.15 -5.88
N THR A 43 8.51 -0.76 -5.73
CA THR A 43 8.36 -2.13 -6.22
C THR A 43 7.01 -2.59 -5.69
N PRO A 44 6.11 -3.12 -6.55
CA PRO A 44 4.84 -3.62 -6.07
C PRO A 44 5.16 -4.60 -4.95
N VAL A 45 4.86 -4.20 -3.72
CA VAL A 45 4.87 -5.11 -2.57
C VAL A 45 3.75 -6.07 -2.88
N ASN A 46 4.08 -7.15 -3.58
CA ASN A 46 3.14 -8.21 -3.87
C ASN A 46 2.63 -8.68 -2.50
N PRO A 47 1.33 -8.52 -2.16
CA PRO A 47 0.76 -8.88 -0.85
C PRO A 47 0.74 -10.41 -0.65
N GLY A 48 1.93 -11.00 -0.65
CA GLY A 48 2.20 -12.43 -0.82
C GLY A 48 3.67 -12.75 -1.15
N SER A 49 4.52 -11.73 -1.33
CA SER A 49 5.97 -11.92 -1.48
C SER A 49 6.56 -12.57 -0.23
N SER A 50 7.62 -13.36 -0.41
CA SER A 50 8.36 -14.00 0.68
C SER A 50 8.76 -13.00 1.78
N LYS A 51 9.11 -11.77 1.38
CA LYS A 51 9.41 -10.65 2.29
C LYS A 51 8.21 -10.22 3.12
N ASP A 52 7.04 -10.09 2.52
CA ASP A 52 5.82 -9.68 3.23
C ASP A 52 5.39 -10.74 4.27
N ARG A 53 5.47 -12.03 3.88
CA ARG A 53 5.25 -13.16 4.80
C ARG A 53 6.24 -13.18 5.96
N PHE A 54 7.51 -12.88 5.69
CA PHE A 54 8.53 -12.75 6.73
C PHE A 54 8.20 -11.61 7.70
N ILE A 55 7.87 -10.42 7.17
CA ILE A 55 7.51 -9.26 8.00
C ILE A 55 6.32 -9.59 8.88
N ALA A 56 5.26 -10.17 8.32
CA ALA A 56 4.07 -10.57 9.06
C ALA A 56 4.39 -11.57 10.18
N ALA A 57 5.21 -12.59 9.90
CA ALA A 57 5.60 -13.60 10.88
C ALA A 57 6.47 -13.01 12.02
N VAL A 58 7.43 -12.14 11.71
CA VAL A 58 8.24 -11.46 12.75
C VAL A 58 7.40 -10.49 13.57
N THR A 59 6.49 -9.76 12.92
CA THR A 59 5.54 -8.86 13.61
C THR A 59 4.67 -9.63 14.61
N ALA A 60 4.17 -10.81 14.22
CA ALA A 60 3.40 -11.67 15.10
C ALA A 60 4.20 -12.22 16.31
N ASN A 61 5.53 -12.21 16.23
CA ASN A 61 6.43 -12.64 17.30
C ASN A 61 7.04 -11.47 18.11
N GLY A 62 6.49 -10.26 17.96
CA GLY A 62 6.93 -9.08 18.72
C GLY A 62 7.98 -8.23 18.01
N CYS A 63 8.01 -8.24 16.68
CA CYS A 63 8.84 -7.36 15.84
C CYS A 63 10.36 -7.62 15.90
N GLU A 64 10.78 -8.61 16.65
CA GLU A 64 12.17 -9.01 16.77
C GLU A 64 12.33 -10.51 16.43
N LEU A 65 13.23 -10.80 15.52
CA LEU A 65 13.69 -12.14 15.21
C LEU A 65 14.90 -12.45 16.10
N THR A 66 14.82 -13.53 16.85
CA THR A 66 15.89 -14.05 17.70
C THR A 66 16.10 -15.54 17.41
N SER A 67 17.20 -16.11 17.89
CA SER A 67 17.45 -17.56 17.73
C SER A 67 16.35 -18.43 18.33
N ALA A 68 15.59 -17.92 19.31
CA ALA A 68 14.50 -18.64 19.95
C ALA A 68 13.23 -18.74 19.08
N ASN A 69 12.95 -17.70 18.27
CA ASN A 69 11.74 -17.65 17.45
C ASN A 69 12.00 -17.84 15.94
N THR A 70 13.27 -17.91 15.51
CA THR A 70 13.66 -18.03 14.10
C THR A 70 12.96 -19.20 13.41
N GLN A 71 12.95 -20.37 14.05
CA GLN A 71 12.32 -21.56 13.46
C GLN A 71 10.80 -21.42 13.33
N THR A 72 10.17 -20.79 14.33
CA THR A 72 8.73 -20.49 14.31
C THR A 72 8.40 -19.52 13.19
N VAL A 73 9.18 -18.43 13.03
CA VAL A 73 8.99 -17.44 11.97
C VAL A 73 9.17 -18.06 10.58
N LEU A 74 10.20 -18.87 10.38
CA LEU A 74 10.42 -19.58 9.11
C LEU A 74 9.26 -20.51 8.76
N ALA A 75 8.75 -21.26 9.74
CA ALA A 75 7.61 -22.15 9.56
C ALA A 75 6.33 -21.36 9.26
N SER A 76 6.05 -20.30 10.02
CA SER A 76 4.87 -19.44 9.82
C SER A 76 4.89 -18.71 8.48
N ALA A 77 6.07 -18.29 8.02
CA ALA A 77 6.22 -17.64 6.73
C ALA A 77 6.37 -18.62 5.56
N THR A 78 6.50 -19.92 5.82
CA THR A 78 6.83 -20.97 4.84
C THR A 78 8.06 -20.58 4.01
N LEU A 79 9.14 -20.25 4.70
CA LEU A 79 10.40 -19.78 4.13
C LEU A 79 11.54 -20.75 4.41
N SER A 80 12.52 -20.78 3.50
CA SER A 80 13.80 -21.42 3.76
C SER A 80 14.75 -20.47 4.51
N GLN A 81 15.77 -21.05 5.16
CA GLN A 81 16.86 -20.29 5.79
C GLN A 81 17.56 -19.36 4.79
N GLN A 82 17.72 -19.82 3.54
CA GLN A 82 18.35 -19.05 2.48
C GLN A 82 17.50 -17.84 2.07
N ASP A 83 16.19 -18.02 1.95
CA ASP A 83 15.25 -16.93 1.66
C ASP A 83 15.26 -15.90 2.79
N MET A 84 15.28 -16.36 4.04
CA MET A 84 15.34 -15.47 5.20
C MET A 84 16.62 -14.65 5.21
N ALA A 85 17.79 -15.26 5.00
CA ALA A 85 19.07 -14.53 4.94
C ALA A 85 19.07 -13.45 3.85
N ARG A 86 18.51 -13.78 2.67
CA ARG A 86 18.31 -12.82 1.58
C ARG A 86 17.37 -11.69 1.99
N ILE A 87 16.19 -12.01 2.53
CA ILE A 87 15.17 -11.04 2.94
C ILE A 87 15.69 -10.10 4.03
N MET A 88 16.40 -10.61 5.05
CA MET A 88 17.01 -9.79 6.09
C MET A 88 18.02 -8.78 5.52
N THR A 89 18.78 -9.20 4.49
CA THR A 89 19.73 -8.32 3.80
C THR A 89 19.00 -7.25 3.00
N GLU A 90 17.96 -7.63 2.25
CA GLU A 90 17.12 -6.70 1.49
C GLU A 90 16.42 -5.69 2.42
N LEU A 91 15.82 -6.14 3.52
CA LEU A 91 15.16 -5.28 4.51
C LEU A 91 16.13 -4.29 5.15
N ARG A 92 17.37 -4.72 5.44
CA ARG A 92 18.39 -3.83 5.96
C ARG A 92 18.81 -2.78 4.93
N ALA A 93 19.00 -3.19 3.68
CA ALA A 93 19.32 -2.27 2.59
C ALA A 93 18.19 -1.25 2.33
N GLU A 94 16.94 -1.65 2.56
CA GLU A 94 15.76 -0.79 2.48
C GLU A 94 15.55 0.11 3.71
N GLY A 95 16.36 -0.03 4.78
CA GLY A 95 16.16 0.68 6.04
C GLY A 95 14.92 0.23 6.83
N ARG A 96 14.40 -0.96 6.52
CA ARG A 96 13.17 -1.54 7.10
C ARG A 96 13.44 -2.61 8.15
N GLY A 97 14.71 -2.86 8.46
CA GLY A 97 15.11 -3.65 9.60
C GLY A 97 16.58 -3.45 9.97
N GLU A 98 16.90 -3.78 11.20
CA GLU A 98 18.19 -3.53 11.83
C GLU A 98 18.69 -4.80 12.52
N ILE A 99 20.01 -5.00 12.55
CA ILE A 99 20.59 -6.05 13.40
C ILE A 99 20.65 -5.49 14.82
N GLY A 100 20.14 -6.24 15.79
CA GLY A 100 20.25 -5.89 17.20
C GLY A 100 21.71 -5.82 17.65
N SER A 101 21.97 -5.15 18.76
CA SER A 101 23.33 -4.93 19.28
C SER A 101 24.11 -6.23 19.54
N ASP A 102 23.40 -7.35 19.70
CA ASP A 102 23.94 -8.69 19.92
C ASP A 102 24.49 -9.34 18.63
N GLY A 103 24.23 -8.75 17.46
CA GLY A 103 24.66 -9.28 16.16
C GLY A 103 23.88 -10.51 15.67
N ARG A 104 22.92 -11.00 16.46
CA ARG A 104 22.20 -12.28 16.26
C ARG A 104 20.68 -12.11 16.20
N SER A 105 20.20 -10.95 16.62
CA SER A 105 18.82 -10.51 16.60
C SER A 105 18.58 -9.63 15.38
N PHE A 106 17.41 -9.71 14.76
CA PHE A 106 17.01 -8.84 13.65
C PHE A 106 15.66 -8.21 13.97
N ARG A 107 15.63 -6.88 14.05
CA ARG A 107 14.42 -6.13 14.39
C ARG A 107 13.84 -5.50 13.13
N ILE A 108 12.52 -5.55 13.01
CA ILE A 108 11.80 -4.86 11.94
C ILE A 108 11.50 -3.44 12.41
N THR A 109 11.77 -2.45 11.55
CA THR A 109 11.64 -1.01 11.85
C THR A 109 10.63 -0.34 10.92
N THR A 110 9.60 -1.08 10.50
CA THR A 110 8.62 -0.64 9.50
C THR A 110 7.22 -1.13 9.87
N GLY A 111 6.21 -0.44 9.36
CA GLY A 111 4.81 -0.84 9.52
C GLY A 111 4.38 -0.90 10.98
N ALA A 112 3.89 -2.07 11.42
CA ALA A 112 3.39 -2.31 12.77
C ALA A 112 4.50 -2.41 13.84
N CYS A 113 5.77 -2.33 13.45
CA CYS A 113 6.94 -2.49 14.32
C CYS A 113 7.70 -1.18 14.59
N LEU A 114 7.05 -0.05 14.39
CA LEU A 114 7.57 1.30 14.68
C LEU A 114 7.40 1.67 16.16
#